data_AF-A0A0A0DEI7-F1
#
_entry.id   AF-A0A0A0DEI7-F1
#
_cell.length_a   1.000
_cell.length_b   1.000
_cell.length_c   1.000
_cell.angle_alpha   90.00
_cell.angle_beta   90.00
_cell.angle_gamma   90.00
#
_symmetry.space_group_name_H-M   'P 1'
#
loop_
_entity.id
_entity.type
_entity.pdbx_description
1 polymer ?
#
loop_
_entity_poly.entity_id
_entity_poly.type
_entity_poly.pdbx_seq_one_letter_code
_entity_poly.pdbx_strand_id
1 'polypeptide(L)'
;MARNTKEKIIQAFFELALDNPSKSHFSLAEIAQQAGISRQAIYKKHFNSTEEIIEEVHRILYSEFSAVLQTYDRSTFADPFVFFANHFLPVFYKHRKWIQCFYTTAANPNWIPFFSSILLEFQNEHVSINHDVIQVPKEKVSQLLVKGIMNLLEIWIVQPEPTPPEQFVQTFLFVIHFPISSYVTRAENPQEQLPASLFSE
;
A
#
# COMPACT_ATOMS: atom_id res chain seq x y z
N MET A 1 -15.83 18.92 -19.24
CA MET A 1 -16.99 18.02 -19.01
C MET A 1 -16.58 16.55 -18.90
N ALA A 2 -15.95 15.93 -19.90
CA ALA A 2 -15.63 14.47 -19.87
C ALA A 2 -14.71 14.01 -18.72
N ARG A 3 -13.72 14.83 -18.33
CA ARG A 3 -12.81 14.53 -17.20
C ARG A 3 -13.55 14.44 -15.85
N ASN A 4 -14.48 15.38 -15.63
CA ASN A 4 -15.34 15.40 -14.43
C ASN A 4 -16.30 14.20 -14.40
N THR A 5 -16.82 13.76 -15.55
CA THR A 5 -17.65 12.54 -15.62
C THR A 5 -16.86 11.28 -15.31
N LYS A 6 -15.61 11.17 -15.80
CA LYS A 6 -14.73 10.03 -15.48
C LYS A 6 -14.44 9.92 -13.99
N GLU A 7 -14.10 11.04 -13.35
CA GLU A 7 -13.86 11.12 -11.90
C GLU A 7 -15.11 10.73 -11.11
N LYS A 8 -16.30 11.19 -11.52
CA LYS A 8 -17.57 10.79 -10.90
C LYS A 8 -17.85 9.29 -10.99
N ILE A 9 -17.54 8.66 -12.13
CA ILE A 9 -17.72 7.21 -12.30
C ILE A 9 -16.78 6.44 -11.37
N ILE A 10 -15.50 6.84 -11.31
CA ILE A 10 -14.51 6.23 -10.41
C ILE A 10 -14.97 6.39 -8.96
N GLN A 11 -15.38 7.60 -8.56
CA GLN A 11 -15.88 7.86 -7.21
C GLN A 11 -17.09 6.99 -6.86
N ALA A 12 -18.07 6.89 -7.74
CA ALA A 12 -19.27 6.07 -7.54
C ALA A 12 -18.94 4.57 -7.39
N PHE A 13 -17.95 4.06 -8.14
CA PHE A 13 -17.46 2.70 -7.96
C PHE A 13 -16.88 2.48 -6.55
N PHE A 14 -16.04 3.39 -6.08
CA PHE A 14 -15.44 3.30 -4.75
C PHE A 14 -16.46 3.42 -3.62
N GLU A 15 -17.45 4.31 -3.75
CA GLU A 15 -18.54 4.42 -2.79
C GLU A 15 -19.33 3.11 -2.69
N LEU A 16 -19.73 2.53 -3.84
CA LEU A 16 -20.42 1.23 -3.87
C LEU A 16 -19.59 0.11 -3.24
N ALA A 17 -18.28 0.09 -3.48
CA ALA A 17 -17.38 -0.90 -2.91
C ALA A 17 -17.25 -0.77 -1.38
N LEU A 18 -17.12 0.46 -0.87
CA LEU A 18 -17.06 0.73 0.58
C LEU A 18 -18.39 0.42 1.27
N ASP A 19 -19.53 0.69 0.61
CA ASP A 19 -20.86 0.35 1.13
C ASP A 19 -21.14 -1.17 1.08
N ASN A 20 -20.41 -1.93 0.25
CA ASN A 20 -20.57 -3.36 0.06
C ASN A 20 -19.23 -4.13 0.10
N PRO A 21 -18.51 -4.16 1.25
CA PRO A 21 -17.11 -4.62 1.29
C PRO A 21 -16.88 -6.05 0.81
N SER A 22 -17.83 -6.96 1.02
CA SER A 22 -17.71 -8.37 0.60
C SER A 22 -18.06 -8.63 -0.86
N LYS A 23 -18.55 -7.62 -1.59
CA LYS A 23 -18.99 -7.77 -2.98
C LYS A 23 -17.80 -7.55 -3.93
N SER A 24 -17.53 -8.54 -4.78
CA SER A 24 -16.41 -8.52 -5.73
C SER A 24 -16.78 -8.06 -7.13
N HIS A 25 -18.06 -8.02 -7.47
CA HIS A 25 -18.54 -7.67 -8.81
C HIS A 25 -19.58 -6.57 -8.75
N PHE A 26 -19.39 -5.52 -9.54
CA PHE A 26 -20.33 -4.42 -9.68
C PHE A 26 -20.69 -4.27 -11.15
N SER A 27 -21.96 -4.03 -11.45
CA SER A 27 -22.38 -3.72 -12.81
C SER A 27 -22.20 -2.24 -13.10
N LEU A 28 -21.95 -1.90 -14.37
CA LEU A 28 -21.96 -0.50 -14.80
C LEU A 28 -23.34 0.16 -14.65
N ALA A 29 -24.41 -0.63 -14.50
CA ALA A 29 -25.74 -0.10 -14.19
C ALA A 29 -25.82 0.44 -12.76
N GLU A 30 -25.29 -0.32 -11.78
CA GLU A 30 -25.21 0.12 -10.38
C GLU A 30 -24.34 1.37 -10.26
N ILE A 31 -23.18 1.38 -10.92
CA ILE A 31 -22.28 2.54 -10.90
C ILE A 31 -22.92 3.76 -11.58
N ALA A 32 -23.65 3.57 -12.69
CA ALA A 32 -24.39 4.66 -13.34
C ALA A 32 -25.46 5.25 -12.42
N GLN A 33 -26.20 4.39 -11.70
CA GLN A 33 -27.19 4.79 -10.73
C GLN A 33 -26.56 5.60 -9.59
N GLN A 34 -25.47 5.09 -9.00
CA GLN A 34 -24.73 5.77 -7.94
C GLN A 34 -24.18 7.13 -8.40
N ALA A 35 -23.62 7.19 -9.62
CA ALA A 35 -23.06 8.42 -10.19
C ALA A 35 -24.12 9.42 -10.68
N GLY A 36 -25.41 9.06 -10.71
CA GLY A 36 -26.49 9.89 -11.22
C GLY A 36 -26.38 10.21 -12.72
N ILE A 37 -25.86 9.27 -13.52
CA ILE A 37 -25.69 9.42 -14.98
C ILE A 37 -26.32 8.25 -15.73
N SER A 38 -26.54 8.41 -17.04
CA SER A 38 -27.07 7.30 -17.84
C SER A 38 -26.00 6.23 -18.09
N ARG A 39 -26.40 4.96 -18.10
CA ARG A 39 -25.52 3.82 -18.43
C ARG A 39 -24.85 3.99 -19.81
N GLN A 40 -25.56 4.56 -20.78
CA GLN A 40 -25.00 4.87 -22.10
C GLN A 40 -23.88 5.91 -22.06
N ALA A 41 -23.93 6.86 -21.12
CA ALA A 41 -22.86 7.84 -20.95
C ALA A 41 -21.55 7.19 -20.48
N ILE A 42 -21.63 6.10 -19.71
CA ILE A 42 -20.46 5.32 -19.29
C ILE A 42 -19.84 4.57 -20.48
N TYR A 43 -20.61 3.70 -21.14
CA TYR A 43 -20.09 2.86 -22.23
C TYR A 43 -19.54 3.65 -23.42
N LYS A 44 -20.23 4.71 -23.83
CA LYS A 44 -19.88 5.40 -25.07
C LYS A 44 -18.59 6.23 -24.97
N LYS A 45 -18.15 6.57 -23.75
CA LYS A 45 -17.15 7.62 -23.53
C LYS A 45 -16.11 7.35 -22.44
N HIS A 46 -16.33 6.36 -21.57
CA HIS A 46 -15.53 6.23 -20.35
C HIS A 46 -15.03 4.81 -20.09
N PHE A 47 -15.93 3.84 -19.86
CA PHE A 47 -15.56 2.49 -19.45
C PHE A 47 -16.53 1.44 -20.02
N ASN A 48 -16.01 0.30 -20.46
CA ASN A 48 -16.77 -0.84 -20.94
C ASN A 48 -17.00 -1.90 -19.86
N SER A 49 -16.23 -1.86 -18.77
CA SER A 49 -16.38 -2.76 -17.64
C SER A 49 -15.86 -2.15 -16.34
N THR A 50 -16.08 -2.83 -15.21
CA THR A 50 -15.51 -2.47 -13.91
C THR A 50 -14.01 -2.68 -13.85
N GLU A 51 -13.51 -3.66 -14.59
CA GLU A 51 -12.09 -3.95 -14.68
C GLU A 51 -11.35 -2.76 -15.30
N GLU A 52 -11.90 -2.13 -16.35
CA GLU A 52 -11.32 -0.91 -16.94
C GLU A 52 -11.26 0.27 -15.94
N ILE A 53 -12.21 0.34 -14.98
CA ILE A 53 -12.18 1.35 -13.91
C ILE A 53 -11.00 1.07 -12.96
N ILE A 54 -10.81 -0.19 -12.57
CA ILE A 54 -9.71 -0.61 -11.69
C ILE A 54 -8.36 -0.40 -12.40
N GLU A 55 -8.24 -0.82 -13.66
CA GLU A 55 -7.05 -0.64 -14.49
C GLU A 55 -6.68 0.83 -14.65
N GLU A 56 -7.67 1.70 -14.84
CA GLU A 56 -7.43 3.14 -14.89
C GLU A 56 -6.83 3.65 -13.58
N VAL A 57 -7.37 3.23 -12.44
CA VAL A 57 -6.86 3.63 -11.12
C VAL A 57 -5.46 3.07 -10.90
N HIS A 58 -5.21 1.80 -11.25
CA HIS A 58 -3.87 1.20 -11.19
C HIS A 58 -2.87 1.99 -12.04
N ARG A 59 -3.25 2.40 -13.25
CA ARG A 59 -2.41 3.22 -14.11
C ARG A 59 -2.08 4.58 -13.49
N ILE A 60 -3.07 5.24 -12.87
CA ILE A 60 -2.85 6.52 -12.16
C ILE A 60 -1.89 6.31 -10.99
N LEU A 61 -2.15 5.31 -10.15
CA LEU A 61 -1.32 5.00 -8.98
C LEU A 61 0.11 4.64 -9.39
N TYR A 62 0.27 3.73 -10.35
CA TYR A 62 1.58 3.35 -10.89
C TYR A 62 2.34 4.57 -11.41
N SER A 63 1.70 5.40 -12.24
CA SER A 63 2.33 6.59 -12.78
C SER A 63 2.81 7.55 -11.70
N GLU A 64 2.02 7.79 -10.65
CA GLU A 64 2.42 8.71 -9.58
C GLU A 64 3.47 8.08 -8.64
N PHE A 65 3.31 6.80 -8.30
CA PHE A 65 4.24 6.08 -7.44
C PHE A 65 5.61 5.93 -8.10
N SER A 66 5.67 5.43 -9.33
CA SER A 66 6.92 5.28 -10.08
C SER A 66 7.59 6.63 -10.32
N ALA A 67 6.82 7.69 -10.63
CA ALA A 67 7.40 9.03 -10.80
C ALA A 67 8.11 9.53 -9.54
N VAL A 68 7.55 9.27 -8.35
CA VAL A 68 8.22 9.62 -7.09
C VAL A 68 9.43 8.72 -6.86
N LEU A 69 9.28 7.39 -6.96
CA LEU A 69 10.34 6.44 -6.65
C LEU A 69 11.56 6.62 -7.54
N GLN A 70 11.37 6.98 -8.82
CA GLN A 70 12.45 7.31 -9.77
C GLN A 70 13.25 8.57 -9.42
N THR A 71 12.75 9.42 -8.51
CA THR A 71 13.52 10.57 -8.00
C THR A 71 14.50 10.19 -6.89
N TYR A 72 14.51 8.93 -6.44
CA TYR A 72 15.46 8.48 -5.43
C TYR A 72 16.89 8.56 -5.94
N ASP A 73 17.71 9.31 -5.21
CA ASP A 73 19.14 9.43 -5.44
C ASP A 73 19.89 9.08 -4.15
N ARG A 74 20.72 8.02 -4.22
CA ARG A 74 21.56 7.56 -3.11
C ARG A 74 22.57 8.61 -2.65
N SER A 75 22.96 9.55 -3.51
CA SER A 75 23.89 10.63 -3.14
C SER A 75 23.24 11.67 -2.24
N THR A 76 21.92 11.84 -2.38
CA THR A 76 21.12 12.75 -1.57
C THR A 76 20.54 12.05 -0.33
N PHE A 77 20.14 10.79 -0.46
CA PHE A 77 19.50 10.00 0.60
C PHE A 77 20.27 8.70 0.85
N ALA A 78 21.15 8.72 1.85
CA ALA A 78 21.89 7.52 2.27
C ALA A 78 20.97 6.38 2.73
N ASP A 79 19.85 6.73 3.37
CA ASP A 79 18.84 5.79 3.84
C ASP A 79 17.60 5.81 2.90
N PRO A 80 17.34 4.72 2.16
CA PRO A 80 16.17 4.65 1.27
C PRO A 80 14.84 4.73 2.00
N PHE A 81 14.77 4.35 3.29
CA PHE A 81 13.55 4.43 4.07
C PHE A 81 13.23 5.87 4.49
N VAL A 82 14.24 6.70 4.73
CA VAL A 82 14.06 8.14 4.96
C VAL A 82 13.51 8.81 3.70
N PHE A 83 14.02 8.46 2.51
CA PHE A 83 13.44 8.93 1.26
C PHE A 83 11.98 8.47 1.12
N PHE A 84 11.73 7.17 1.30
CA PHE A 84 10.39 6.60 1.19
C PHE A 84 9.40 7.29 2.14
N ALA A 85 9.80 7.50 3.38
CA ALA A 85 8.98 8.16 4.40
C ALA A 85 8.60 9.59 3.97
N ASN A 86 9.56 10.39 3.51
CA ASN A 86 9.34 11.81 3.24
C ASN A 86 8.76 12.11 1.85
N HIS A 87 8.95 11.23 0.86
CA HIS A 87 8.56 11.48 -0.53
C HIS A 87 7.44 10.55 -1.01
N PHE A 88 7.51 9.27 -0.67
CA PHE A 88 6.51 8.29 -1.14
C PHE A 88 5.23 8.32 -0.30
N LEU A 89 5.33 8.37 1.04
CA LEU A 89 4.14 8.36 1.91
C LEU A 89 3.14 9.50 1.61
N PRO A 90 3.56 10.73 1.30
CA PRO A 90 2.62 11.78 0.91
C PRO A 90 1.81 11.45 -0.35
N VAL A 91 2.44 10.85 -1.37
CA VAL A 91 1.76 10.47 -2.62
C VAL A 91 0.87 9.26 -2.41
N PHE A 92 1.28 8.30 -1.57
CA PHE A 92 0.42 7.22 -1.13
C PHE A 92 -0.83 7.75 -0.41
N TYR A 93 -0.66 8.68 0.53
CA TYR A 93 -1.75 9.27 1.32
C TYR A 93 -2.69 10.16 0.50
N LYS A 94 -2.20 10.81 -0.57
CA LYS A 94 -3.03 11.57 -1.52
C LYS A 94 -4.16 10.70 -2.08
N HIS A 95 -3.90 9.41 -2.32
CA HIS A 95 -4.87 8.44 -2.86
C HIS A 95 -5.48 7.53 -1.80
N ARG A 96 -5.38 7.88 -0.51
CA ARG A 96 -5.77 7.04 0.63
C ARG A 96 -7.16 6.42 0.52
N LYS A 97 -8.16 7.12 -0.04
CA LYS A 97 -9.53 6.59 -0.17
C LYS A 97 -9.60 5.38 -1.13
N TRP A 98 -8.90 5.47 -2.25
CA TRP A 98 -8.83 4.36 -3.22
C TRP A 98 -8.08 3.18 -2.64
N ILE A 99 -6.94 3.47 -2.02
CA ILE A 99 -6.07 2.48 -1.41
C ILE A 99 -6.76 1.77 -0.24
N GLN A 100 -7.40 2.52 0.66
CA GLN A 100 -8.19 1.98 1.76
C GLN A 100 -9.29 1.06 1.22
N CYS A 101 -10.04 1.48 0.19
CA CYS A 101 -11.04 0.64 -0.43
C CYS A 101 -10.44 -0.66 -0.99
N PHE A 102 -9.27 -0.60 -1.64
CA PHE A 102 -8.61 -1.79 -2.17
C PHE A 102 -8.08 -2.75 -1.10
N TYR A 103 -7.68 -2.25 0.08
CA TYR A 103 -7.32 -3.11 1.21
C TYR A 103 -8.52 -3.69 1.95
N THR A 104 -9.65 -2.97 2.01
CA THR A 104 -10.79 -3.30 2.90
C THR A 104 -11.97 -3.96 2.19
N THR A 105 -11.96 -4.04 0.85
CA THR A 105 -13.07 -4.56 0.07
C THR A 105 -12.62 -5.62 -0.94
N ALA A 106 -13.55 -6.48 -1.37
CA ALA A 106 -13.33 -7.48 -2.40
C ALA A 106 -13.33 -6.89 -3.83
N ALA A 107 -13.41 -5.57 -3.98
CA ALA A 107 -13.56 -4.90 -5.27
C ALA A 107 -12.31 -4.97 -6.15
N ASN A 108 -11.13 -5.23 -5.58
CA ASN A 108 -9.88 -5.38 -6.33
C ASN A 108 -9.03 -6.53 -5.76
N PRO A 109 -9.25 -7.78 -6.21
CA PRO A 109 -8.47 -8.93 -5.72
C PRO A 109 -6.99 -8.86 -6.10
N ASN A 110 -6.60 -8.02 -7.06
CA ASN A 110 -5.23 -7.90 -7.56
C ASN A 110 -4.43 -6.77 -6.88
N TRP A 111 -4.99 -6.11 -5.88
CA TRP A 111 -4.32 -5.01 -5.18
C TRP A 111 -2.95 -5.40 -4.60
N ILE A 112 -2.90 -6.49 -3.83
CA ILE A 112 -1.66 -6.93 -3.16
C ILE A 112 -0.57 -7.30 -4.18
N PRO A 113 -0.83 -8.13 -5.21
CA PRO A 113 0.15 -8.37 -6.28
C PRO A 113 0.62 -7.09 -6.98
N PHE A 114 -0.30 -6.19 -7.32
CA PHE A 114 0.00 -4.93 -8.00
C PHE A 114 0.91 -4.03 -7.17
N PHE A 115 0.57 -3.80 -5.90
CA PHE A 115 1.37 -2.90 -5.07
C PHE A 115 2.72 -3.52 -4.70
N SER A 116 2.76 -4.84 -4.48
CA SER A 116 4.01 -5.56 -4.23
C SER A 116 5.00 -5.46 -5.40
N SER A 117 4.54 -5.45 -6.66
CA SER A 117 5.44 -5.35 -7.81
C SER A 117 6.17 -4.02 -7.85
N ILE A 118 5.47 -2.92 -7.57
CA ILE A 118 6.05 -1.56 -7.51
C ILE A 118 7.16 -1.47 -6.45
N LEU A 119 6.89 -2.00 -5.25
CA LEU A 119 7.89 -1.99 -4.17
C LEU A 119 9.08 -2.91 -4.47
N LEU A 120 8.86 -4.05 -5.13
CA LEU A 120 9.92 -4.95 -5.57
C LEU A 120 10.81 -4.32 -6.65
N GLU A 121 10.22 -3.62 -7.63
CA GLU A 121 10.96 -2.88 -8.66
C GLU A 121 11.90 -1.86 -8.01
N PHE A 122 11.36 -0.99 -7.13
CA PHE A 122 12.16 -0.03 -6.39
C PHE A 122 13.27 -0.68 -5.57
N GLN A 123 12.95 -1.75 -4.83
CA GLN A 123 13.93 -2.45 -4.01
C GLN A 123 15.07 -3.03 -4.86
N ASN A 124 14.75 -3.66 -5.99
CA ASN A 124 15.74 -4.29 -6.87
C ASN A 124 16.69 -3.26 -7.51
N GLU A 125 16.19 -2.08 -7.84
CA GLU A 125 16.99 -0.99 -8.41
C GLU A 125 17.83 -0.27 -7.35
N HIS A 126 17.27 -0.07 -6.16
CA HIS A 126 17.78 0.95 -5.24
C HIS A 126 18.23 0.45 -3.87
N VAL A 127 17.99 -0.82 -3.51
CA VAL A 127 18.35 -1.37 -2.20
C VAL A 127 19.30 -2.57 -2.36
N SER A 128 20.43 -2.52 -1.65
CA SER A 128 21.37 -3.64 -1.57
C SER A 128 21.17 -4.39 -0.26
N ILE A 129 20.79 -5.67 -0.33
CA ILE A 129 20.69 -6.54 0.85
C ILE A 129 22.08 -7.12 1.14
N ASN A 130 22.58 -6.92 2.36
CA ASN A 130 23.84 -7.51 2.79
C ASN A 130 23.63 -8.98 3.21
N HIS A 131 23.96 -9.90 2.32
CA HIS A 131 23.84 -11.34 2.54
C HIS A 131 24.85 -11.90 3.54
N ASP A 132 25.96 -11.21 3.78
CA ASP A 132 26.98 -11.67 4.71
C ASP A 132 26.50 -11.55 6.17
N VAL A 133 25.53 -10.67 6.42
CA VAL A 133 24.92 -10.47 7.74
C VAL A 133 23.75 -11.43 7.98
N ILE A 134 22.97 -11.69 6.94
CA ILE A 134 21.74 -12.47 7.05
C ILE A 134 21.98 -13.81 6.33
N GLN A 135 22.16 -14.89 7.09
CA GLN A 135 22.28 -16.27 6.58
C GLN A 135 20.94 -16.80 6.00
N VAL A 136 20.21 -15.96 5.27
CA VAL A 136 18.91 -16.23 4.66
C VAL A 136 19.01 -15.87 3.17
N PRO A 137 18.41 -16.68 2.26
CA PRO A 137 18.38 -16.38 0.84
C PRO A 137 17.87 -14.97 0.53
N LYS A 138 18.51 -14.29 -0.43
CA LYS A 138 18.19 -12.91 -0.84
C LYS A 138 16.72 -12.70 -1.10
N GLU A 139 16.12 -13.61 -1.86
CA GLU A 139 14.74 -13.54 -2.31
C GLU A 139 13.78 -13.56 -1.13
N LYS A 140 14.09 -14.35 -0.08
CA LYS A 140 13.28 -14.42 1.13
C LYS A 140 13.40 -13.12 1.94
N VAL A 141 14.59 -12.54 2.03
CA VAL A 141 14.79 -11.24 2.71
C VAL A 141 14.06 -10.13 1.96
N SER A 142 14.17 -10.07 0.63
CA SER A 142 13.43 -9.12 -0.21
C SER A 142 11.92 -9.21 0.02
N GLN A 143 11.36 -10.43 -0.04
CA GLN A 143 9.94 -10.64 0.20
C GLN A 143 9.52 -10.24 1.62
N LEU A 144 10.35 -10.53 2.63
CA LEU A 144 10.08 -10.13 4.00
C LEU A 144 10.03 -8.60 4.14
N LEU A 145 11.00 -7.89 3.54
CA LEU A 145 11.04 -6.43 3.57
C LEU A 145 9.81 -5.81 2.90
N VAL A 146 9.48 -6.23 1.67
CA VAL A 146 8.31 -5.72 0.95
C VAL A 146 7.02 -6.01 1.70
N LYS A 147 6.83 -7.25 2.19
CA LYS A 147 5.63 -7.61 2.96
C LYS A 147 5.54 -6.83 4.28
N GLY A 148 6.66 -6.63 4.96
CA GLY A 148 6.73 -5.83 6.19
C GLY A 148 6.30 -4.38 5.96
N ILE A 149 6.84 -3.75 4.91
CA ILE A 149 6.46 -2.39 4.50
C ILE A 149 4.98 -2.33 4.14
N MET A 150 4.49 -3.25 3.30
CA MET A 150 3.08 -3.29 2.90
C MET A 150 2.15 -3.41 4.10
N ASN A 151 2.44 -4.31 5.04
CA ASN A 151 1.63 -4.48 6.25
C ASN A 151 1.61 -3.20 7.10
N LEU A 152 2.75 -2.52 7.25
CA LEU A 152 2.82 -1.27 8.00
C LEU A 152 1.98 -0.16 7.32
N LEU A 153 2.04 -0.07 5.99
CA LEU A 153 1.23 0.87 5.22
C LEU A 153 -0.26 0.54 5.28
N GLU A 154 -0.62 -0.74 5.23
CA GLU A 154 -2.00 -1.22 5.38
C GLU A 154 -2.56 -0.82 6.74
N ILE A 155 -1.88 -1.20 7.84
CA ILE A 155 -2.29 -0.88 9.22
C ILE A 155 -2.52 0.64 9.40
N TRP A 156 -1.70 1.47 8.75
CA TRP A 156 -1.85 2.90 8.77
C TRP A 156 -3.05 3.38 7.94
N ILE A 157 -3.11 3.02 6.67
CA ILE A 157 -4.02 3.64 5.69
C ILE A 157 -5.47 3.20 5.85
N VAL A 158 -5.72 2.03 6.44
CA VAL A 158 -7.08 1.51 6.64
C VAL A 158 -7.80 2.11 7.83
N GLN A 159 -7.11 2.88 8.67
CA GLN A 159 -7.73 3.59 9.79
C GLN A 159 -8.88 4.50 9.29
N PRO A 160 -9.95 4.73 10.07
CA PRO A 160 -11.05 5.60 9.66
C PRO A 160 -10.58 7.00 9.25
N GLU A 161 -9.62 7.54 10.00
CA GLU A 161 -8.93 8.79 9.72
C GLU A 161 -7.43 8.56 9.90
N PRO A 162 -6.72 8.08 8.86
CA PRO A 162 -5.30 7.79 8.95
C PRO A 162 -4.54 9.09 9.24
N THR A 163 -3.57 9.04 10.16
CA THR A 163 -2.78 10.22 10.52
C THR A 163 -2.06 10.78 9.28
N PRO A 164 -1.93 12.11 9.13
CA PRO A 164 -1.21 12.69 8.00
C PRO A 164 0.25 12.20 7.92
N PRO A 165 0.83 12.13 6.70
CA PRO A 165 2.20 11.64 6.49
C PRO A 165 3.24 12.31 7.38
N GLU A 166 3.12 13.62 7.61
CA GLU A 166 4.07 14.42 8.39
C GLU A 166 4.19 13.93 9.85
N GLN A 167 3.13 13.29 10.36
CA GLN A 167 3.10 12.69 11.69
C GLN A 167 3.47 11.20 11.63
N PHE A 168 2.98 10.49 10.61
CA PHE A 168 3.22 9.06 10.47
C PHE A 168 4.68 8.71 10.17
N VAL A 169 5.44 9.59 9.51
CA VAL A 169 6.87 9.41 9.18
C VAL A 169 7.69 8.95 10.38
N GLN A 170 7.45 9.53 11.56
CA GLN A 170 8.19 9.16 12.78
C GLN A 170 7.88 7.73 13.21
N THR A 171 6.60 7.34 13.16
CA THR A 171 6.17 5.97 13.49
C THR A 171 6.72 4.97 12.47
N PHE A 172 6.67 5.31 11.18
CA PHE A 172 7.19 4.49 10.11
C PHE A 172 8.69 4.21 10.30
N LEU A 173 9.50 5.25 10.46
CA LEU A 173 10.94 5.11 10.63
C LEU A 173 11.31 4.40 11.94
N PHE A 174 10.55 4.63 13.02
CA PHE A 174 10.76 3.90 14.27
C PHE A 174 10.57 2.40 14.08
N VAL A 175 9.47 1.96 13.46
CA VAL A 175 9.20 0.53 13.24
C VAL A 175 10.21 -0.12 12.30
N ILE A 176 10.68 0.62 11.27
CA ILE A 176 11.64 0.10 10.30
C ILE A 176 13.05 0.00 10.87
N HIS A 177 13.49 1.00 11.66
CA HIS A 177 14.88 1.05 12.16
C HIS A 177 15.07 0.37 13.51
N PHE A 178 13.99 0.16 14.26
CA PHE A 178 14.06 -0.48 15.57
C PHE A 178 13.64 -1.94 15.45
N PRO A 179 14.55 -2.92 15.70
CA PRO A 179 14.20 -4.34 15.61
C PRO A 179 13.03 -4.69 16.53
N ILE A 180 12.12 -5.56 16.08
CA ILE A 180 10.94 -6.00 16.84
C ILE A 180 11.32 -6.47 18.26
N SER A 181 12.42 -7.21 18.37
CA SER A 181 12.96 -7.70 19.65
C SER A 181 13.30 -6.61 20.66
N SER A 182 13.45 -5.37 20.22
CA SER A 182 13.84 -4.24 21.07
C SER A 182 12.66 -3.59 21.78
N TYR A 183 11.42 -3.88 21.36
CA TYR A 183 10.19 -3.33 21.98
C TYR A 183 9.11 -4.39 22.26
N VAL A 184 9.33 -5.64 21.85
CA VAL A 184 8.51 -6.78 22.28
C VAL A 184 9.13 -7.40 23.54
N THR A 185 8.53 -7.15 24.69
CA THR A 185 8.89 -7.82 25.94
C THR A 185 8.11 -9.13 26.07
N ARG A 186 8.67 -10.11 26.81
CA ARG A 186 7.87 -11.24 27.27
C ARG A 186 6.73 -10.68 28.12
N ALA A 187 5.51 -11.16 27.90
CA ALA A 187 4.46 -11.01 28.89
C ALA A 187 5.01 -11.57 30.21
N GLU A 188 5.01 -10.76 31.28
CA GLU A 188 5.44 -11.23 32.59
C GLU A 188 4.53 -12.38 33.01
N ASN A 189 5.01 -13.61 32.90
CA ASN A 189 4.51 -14.71 33.71
C ASN A 189 5.13 -14.48 35.10
N PRO A 190 4.33 -14.21 36.16
CA PRO A 190 4.88 -13.93 37.50
C PRO A 190 5.67 -15.09 38.14
N GLN A 191 5.85 -16.23 37.45
CA GLN A 191 6.37 -17.47 38.02
C GLN A 191 7.47 -18.19 37.24
N GLU A 192 7.96 -17.70 36.09
CA GLU A 192 9.02 -18.41 35.35
C GLU A 192 10.36 -17.69 35.42
N GLN A 193 11.22 -18.19 36.32
CA GLN A 193 12.67 -17.97 36.25
C GLN A 193 13.18 -18.51 34.90
N LEU A 194 13.86 -17.65 34.16
CA LEU A 194 14.46 -17.90 32.84
C LEU A 194 15.27 -19.21 32.79
N PRO A 195 15.16 -20.03 31.73
CA PRO A 195 16.18 -21.03 31.47
C PRO A 195 17.47 -20.34 31.00
N ALA A 196 18.57 -20.70 31.64
CA ALA A 196 19.91 -20.38 31.19
C ALA A 196 20.17 -20.94 29.79
N SER A 197 20.94 -20.19 29.00
CA SER A 197 21.47 -20.51 27.66
C SER A 197 20.45 -20.69 26.52
N LEU A 198 20.19 -19.60 25.79
CA LEU A 198 19.77 -19.66 24.37
C LEU A 198 20.96 -19.68 23.39
N PHE A 199 22.18 -19.58 23.91
CA PHE A 199 23.41 -19.77 23.16
C PHE A 199 24.38 -20.55 24.03
N SER A 200 24.44 -21.85 23.83
CA SER A 200 25.54 -22.70 24.29
C SER A 200 26.21 -23.26 23.04
N GLU A 201 27.44 -22.77 22.86
CA GLU A 201 28.52 -23.08 21.89
C GLU A 201 28.18 -23.20 20.40
#